data_AF-A0A2Z6AU61-F1
#
_entry.id   AF-A0A2Z6AU61-F1
#
_cell.length_a   1.000
_cell.length_b   1.000
_cell.length_c   1.000
_cell.angle_alpha   90.00
_cell.angle_beta   90.00
_cell.angle_gamma   90.00
#
_symmetry.space_group_name_H-M   'P 1'
#
loop_
_entity.id
_entity.type
_entity.pdbx_description
1 polymer ?
#
loop_
_entity_poly.entity_id
_entity_poly.type
_entity_poly.pdbx_seq_one_letter_code
_entity_poly.pdbx_strand_id
1 'polypeptide(L)'
;MSSSNTPTTAQLLDRHPLLRRLSGQIVWLMFEEHDADPDDIQAFLDRMQPVMNGSAELIEAILSGEELYARIRRDGKGVPCEKCTAMEGKAIALHQEGAEQLLPPYGLGCPLRAEIIPPGQRPPDEDELLDPAKGSAHGDLVCGDWIFTHPWGNE
;
A
#
# COMPACT_ATOMS: atom_id res chain seq x y z
N MET A 1 -11.07 22.64 26.56
CA MET A 1 -10.73 22.88 25.14
C MET A 1 -9.94 21.66 24.72
N SER A 2 -10.60 20.67 24.14
CA SER A 2 -9.92 19.46 23.68
C SER A 2 -9.12 19.83 22.44
N SER A 3 -7.79 19.87 22.56
CA SER A 3 -6.92 19.94 21.39
C SER A 3 -7.16 18.67 20.59
N SER A 4 -7.91 18.78 19.50
CA SER A 4 -7.99 17.73 18.48
C SER A 4 -6.56 17.57 17.95
N ASN A 5 -5.85 16.55 18.43
CA ASN A 5 -4.48 16.29 18.02
C ASN A 5 -4.53 15.58 16.66
N THR A 6 -4.75 16.35 15.60
CA THR A 6 -4.75 15.83 14.23
C THR A 6 -3.40 15.18 13.97
N PRO A 7 -3.36 13.89 13.56
CA PRO A 7 -2.10 13.20 13.30
C PRO A 7 -1.34 13.88 12.16
N THR A 8 -0.02 13.77 12.14
CA THR A 8 0.82 14.21 11.01
C THR A 8 1.00 13.09 9.99
N THR A 9 1.44 13.42 8.77
CA THR A 9 1.80 12.42 7.74
C THR A 9 2.79 11.40 8.28
N ALA A 10 3.82 11.84 9.00
CA ALA A 10 4.81 10.95 9.60
C ALA A 10 4.19 9.99 10.64
N GLN A 11 3.22 10.47 11.45
CA GLN A 11 2.54 9.63 12.42
C GLN A 11 1.62 8.59 11.77
N LEU A 12 0.97 8.92 10.64
CA LEU A 12 0.18 7.94 9.89
C LEU A 12 1.07 6.94 9.16
N LEU A 13 2.18 7.37 8.56
CA LEU A 13 3.18 6.48 7.95
C LEU A 13 3.74 5.48 8.97
N ASP A 14 4.02 5.93 10.20
CA ASP A 14 4.51 5.06 11.29
C ASP A 14 3.48 4.01 11.75
N ARG A 15 2.18 4.28 11.54
CA ARG A 15 1.11 3.30 11.80
C ARG A 15 0.92 2.31 10.66
N HIS A 16 1.33 2.67 9.45
CA HIS A 16 1.15 1.81 8.28
C HIS A 16 1.95 0.49 8.43
N PRO A 17 1.33 -0.69 8.30
CA PRO A 17 1.97 -1.98 8.59
C PRO A 17 3.27 -2.25 7.83
N LEU A 18 3.30 -1.87 6.55
CA LEU A 18 4.47 -2.01 5.68
C LEU A 18 5.36 -0.77 5.62
N LEU A 19 4.82 0.41 5.28
CA LEU A 19 5.62 1.61 4.98
C LEU A 19 6.54 2.04 6.14
N ARG A 20 6.12 1.86 7.40
CA ARG A 20 6.98 2.13 8.57
C ARG A 20 8.26 1.30 8.63
N ARG A 21 8.28 0.14 7.94
CA ARG A 21 9.38 -0.85 7.96
C ARG A 21 10.24 -0.79 6.71
N LEU A 22 9.78 -0.12 5.66
CA LEU A 22 10.49 -0.13 4.38
C LEU A 22 11.33 1.12 4.20
N SER A 23 12.60 0.90 3.88
CA SER A 23 13.49 1.89 3.28
C SER A 23 14.15 1.27 2.06
N GLY A 24 14.65 2.10 1.14
CA GLY A 24 15.41 1.60 -0.01
C GLY A 24 16.58 0.71 0.41
N GLN A 25 17.23 1.05 1.53
CA GLN A 25 18.31 0.22 2.10
C GLN A 25 17.82 -1.14 2.60
N ILE A 26 16.66 -1.20 3.27
CA ILE A 26 16.09 -2.48 3.72
C ILE A 26 15.73 -3.35 2.52
N VAL A 27 15.10 -2.77 1.49
CA VAL A 27 14.76 -3.49 0.27
C VAL A 27 16.02 -4.00 -0.44
N TRP A 28 17.05 -3.17 -0.55
CA TRP A 28 18.34 -3.55 -1.14
C TRP A 28 18.94 -4.76 -0.41
N LEU A 29 19.06 -4.68 0.91
CA LEU A 29 19.62 -5.76 1.73
C LEU A 29 18.83 -7.06 1.58
N MET A 30 17.49 -6.98 1.54
CA MET A 30 16.65 -8.16 1.32
C MET A 30 16.90 -8.80 -0.05
N PHE A 31 17.14 -8.02 -1.10
CA PHE A 31 17.46 -8.58 -2.42
C PHE A 31 18.88 -9.15 -2.48
N GLU A 32 19.86 -8.48 -1.86
CA GLU A 32 21.23 -8.99 -1.75
C GLU A 32 21.31 -10.32 -0.99
N GLU A 33 20.53 -10.48 0.09
CA GLU A 33 20.45 -11.75 0.84
C GLU A 33 19.92 -12.92 0.00
N HIS A 34 19.28 -12.62 -1.14
CA HIS A 34 18.77 -13.58 -2.10
C HIS A 34 19.63 -13.68 -3.37
N ASP A 35 20.85 -13.15 -3.36
CA ASP A 35 21.79 -13.15 -4.49
C ASP A 35 21.20 -12.52 -5.77
N ALA A 36 20.28 -11.55 -5.63
CA ALA A 36 19.67 -10.86 -6.76
C ALA A 36 20.70 -9.99 -7.51
N ASP A 37 20.53 -9.86 -8.82
CA ASP A 37 21.39 -9.02 -9.65
C ASP A 37 21.20 -7.54 -9.29
N PRO A 38 22.27 -6.74 -9.08
CA PRO A 38 22.16 -5.32 -8.73
C PRO A 38 21.28 -4.48 -9.68
N ASP A 39 21.26 -4.82 -10.98
CA ASP A 39 20.40 -4.14 -11.95
C ASP A 39 18.92 -4.46 -11.69
N ASP A 40 18.60 -5.69 -11.27
CA ASP A 40 17.25 -6.07 -10.85
C ASP A 40 16.85 -5.39 -9.53
N ILE A 41 17.78 -5.22 -8.58
CA ILE A 41 17.53 -4.49 -7.33
C ILE A 41 17.17 -3.04 -7.62
N GLN A 42 17.98 -2.36 -8.45
CA GLN A 42 17.75 -0.97 -8.81
C GLN A 42 16.43 -0.81 -9.56
N ALA A 43 16.14 -1.68 -10.53
CA ALA A 43 14.88 -1.64 -11.26
C ALA A 43 13.65 -1.85 -10.35
N PHE A 44 13.75 -2.75 -9.36
CA PHE A 44 12.70 -2.94 -8.37
C PHE A 44 12.51 -1.71 -7.47
N LEU A 45 13.59 -1.07 -7.03
CA LEU A 45 13.53 0.16 -6.23
C LEU A 45 12.89 1.32 -7.00
N ASP A 46 13.26 1.49 -8.27
CA ASP A 46 12.67 2.51 -9.15
C ASP A 46 11.17 2.26 -9.35
N ARG A 47 10.76 0.99 -9.45
CA ARG A 47 9.35 0.60 -9.51
C ARG A 47 8.60 0.86 -8.21
N MET A 48 9.24 0.70 -7.05
CA MET A 48 8.63 0.94 -5.75
C MET A 48 8.40 2.42 -5.47
N GLN A 49 9.24 3.31 -5.99
CA GLN A 49 9.16 4.75 -5.70
C GLN A 49 7.78 5.38 -6.04
N PRO A 50 7.18 5.16 -7.23
CA PRO A 50 5.83 5.64 -7.53
C PRO A 50 4.76 5.09 -6.57
N VAL A 51 4.93 3.86 -6.08
CA VAL A 51 3.99 3.22 -5.14
C VAL A 51 4.02 3.94 -3.79
N MET A 52 5.22 4.26 -3.32
CA MET A 52 5.41 5.01 -2.08
C MET A 52 4.82 6.41 -2.19
N ASN A 53 4.99 7.07 -3.35
CA ASN A 53 4.42 8.38 -3.61
C ASN A 53 2.88 8.35 -3.60
N GLY A 54 2.26 7.39 -4.31
CA GLY A 54 0.80 7.24 -4.30
C GLY A 54 0.24 6.90 -2.91
N SER A 55 0.99 6.16 -2.10
CA SER A 55 0.62 5.90 -0.70
C SER A 55 0.65 7.18 0.14
N ALA A 56 1.62 8.06 -0.09
CA ALA A 56 1.69 9.36 0.59
C ALA A 56 0.50 10.27 0.21
N GLU A 57 0.10 10.30 -1.06
CA GLU A 57 -1.09 11.04 -1.52
C GLU A 57 -2.37 10.56 -0.82
N LEU A 58 -2.53 9.25 -0.63
CA LEU A 58 -3.66 8.68 0.11
C LEU A 58 -3.63 9.05 1.59
N ILE A 59 -2.44 9.12 2.20
CA ILE A 59 -2.27 9.57 3.59
C ILE A 59 -2.64 11.05 3.72
N GLU A 60 -2.25 11.89 2.76
CA GLU A 60 -2.68 13.29 2.72
C GLU A 60 -4.22 13.41 2.60
N ALA A 61 -4.84 12.55 1.79
CA ALA A 61 -6.30 12.48 1.70
C ALA A 61 -6.95 12.07 3.04
N ILE A 62 -6.37 11.13 3.79
CA ILE A 62 -6.84 10.79 5.15
C ILE A 62 -6.74 12.02 6.08
N LEU A 63 -5.63 12.76 6.01
CA LEU A 63 -5.40 13.95 6.84
C LEU A 63 -6.35 15.11 6.54
N SER A 64 -6.86 15.19 5.31
CA SER A 64 -7.87 16.20 4.95
C SER A 64 -9.16 16.03 5.79
N GLY A 65 -9.47 14.81 6.22
CA GLY A 65 -10.71 14.47 6.91
C GLY A 65 -11.95 14.57 6.03
N GLU A 66 -11.80 14.84 4.73
CA GLU A 66 -12.90 14.88 3.78
C GLU A 66 -13.49 13.48 3.58
N GLU A 67 -14.78 13.42 3.27
CA GLU A 67 -15.48 12.17 2.99
C GLU A 67 -15.05 11.59 1.64
N LEU A 68 -13.84 11.02 1.62
CA LEU A 68 -13.20 10.42 0.46
C LEU A 68 -13.13 8.90 0.60
N TYR A 69 -13.09 8.25 -0.56
CA TYR A 69 -12.99 6.81 -0.69
C TYR A 69 -11.86 6.47 -1.66
N ALA A 70 -11.13 5.39 -1.41
CA ALA A 70 -10.16 4.85 -2.35
C ALA A 70 -10.57 3.44 -2.79
N ARG A 71 -10.49 3.16 -4.09
CA ARG A 71 -10.74 1.83 -4.66
C ARG A 71 -9.41 1.08 -4.77
N ILE A 72 -9.39 -0.17 -4.32
CA ILE A 72 -8.25 -1.06 -4.52
C ILE A 72 -8.32 -1.64 -5.94
N ARG A 73 -7.23 -1.47 -6.69
CA ARG A 73 -7.07 -1.95 -8.06
C ARG A 73 -5.79 -2.75 -8.19
N ARG A 74 -5.79 -3.68 -9.14
CA ARG A 74 -4.57 -4.35 -9.58
C ARG A 74 -3.90 -3.51 -10.65
N ASP A 75 -2.69 -3.06 -10.38
CA ASP A 75 -1.88 -2.22 -11.28
C ASP A 75 -0.40 -2.67 -11.31
N GLY A 76 -0.06 -3.73 -10.57
CA GLY A 76 1.28 -4.28 -10.52
C GLY A 76 1.47 -5.58 -11.30
N LYS A 77 2.74 -5.85 -11.64
CA LYS A 77 3.22 -7.18 -12.02
C LYS A 77 3.22 -8.08 -10.79
N GLY A 78 2.96 -9.36 -10.99
CA GLY A 78 2.87 -10.37 -9.92
C GLY A 78 1.47 -10.96 -9.78
N VAL A 79 1.42 -12.20 -9.33
CA VAL A 79 0.15 -12.87 -9.01
C VAL A 79 -0.21 -12.49 -7.56
N PRO A 80 -1.32 -11.78 -7.32
CA PRO A 80 -1.72 -11.49 -5.95
C PRO A 80 -1.99 -12.80 -5.21
N CYS A 81 -1.55 -12.90 -3.96
CA CYS A 81 -1.96 -13.99 -3.09
C CYS A 81 -3.49 -13.98 -2.90
N GLU A 82 -4.06 -15.06 -2.36
CA GLU A 82 -5.51 -15.16 -2.14
C GLU A 82 -6.07 -13.99 -1.31
N LYS A 83 -5.30 -13.53 -0.31
CA LYS A 83 -5.68 -12.38 0.53
C LYS A 83 -5.76 -11.09 -0.28
N CYS A 84 -4.76 -10.81 -1.12
CA CYS A 84 -4.78 -9.65 -2.01
C CYS A 84 -5.90 -9.77 -3.05
N THR A 85 -6.11 -10.96 -3.61
CA THR A 85 -7.18 -11.22 -4.58
C THR A 85 -8.56 -10.88 -3.99
N ALA A 86 -8.79 -11.20 -2.71
CA ALA A 86 -10.03 -10.85 -2.03
C ALA A 86 -10.24 -9.34 -1.80
N MET A 87 -9.17 -8.53 -1.88
CA MET A 87 -9.21 -7.08 -1.70
C MET A 87 -9.40 -6.32 -3.01
N GLU A 88 -9.15 -6.96 -4.15
CA GLU A 88 -9.32 -6.32 -5.44
C GLU A 88 -10.77 -5.85 -5.65
N GLY A 89 -10.95 -4.59 -6.03
CA GLY A 89 -12.25 -3.97 -6.23
C GLY A 89 -12.95 -3.47 -4.97
N LYS A 90 -12.48 -3.83 -3.78
CA LYS A 90 -12.96 -3.26 -2.51
C LYS A 90 -12.55 -1.81 -2.37
N ALA A 91 -13.21 -1.11 -1.45
CA ALA A 91 -12.96 0.30 -1.19
C ALA A 91 -12.60 0.57 0.27
N ILE A 92 -11.87 1.65 0.50
CA ILE A 92 -11.44 2.14 1.81
C ILE A 92 -12.09 3.50 2.01
N ALA A 93 -12.79 3.68 3.12
CA ALA A 93 -13.27 4.99 3.54
C ALA A 93 -12.12 5.75 4.21
N LEU A 94 -11.56 6.74 3.53
CA LEU A 94 -10.34 7.44 3.98
C LEU A 94 -10.56 8.34 5.19
N HIS A 95 -11.80 8.76 5.43
CA HIS A 95 -12.17 9.58 6.59
C HIS A 95 -12.30 8.78 7.90
N GLN A 96 -12.25 7.45 7.85
CA GLN A 96 -12.42 6.60 9.03
C GLN A 96 -11.09 6.44 9.79
N GLU A 97 -11.19 6.36 11.12
CA GLU A 97 -10.03 6.08 11.97
C GLU A 97 -9.43 4.70 11.61
N GLY A 98 -8.11 4.66 11.40
CA GLY A 98 -7.41 3.43 11.04
C GLY A 98 -7.38 3.11 9.54
N ALA A 99 -7.92 4.00 8.68
CA ALA A 99 -7.88 3.81 7.23
C ALA A 99 -6.46 3.61 6.68
N GLU A 100 -5.45 4.22 7.31
CA GLU A 100 -4.04 4.09 6.94
C GLU A 100 -3.53 2.64 7.03
N GLN A 101 -4.16 1.80 7.86
CA GLN A 101 -3.78 0.39 8.02
C GLN A 101 -4.34 -0.50 6.92
N LEU A 102 -5.31 0.01 6.15
CA LEU A 102 -5.96 -0.70 5.05
C LEU A 102 -5.35 -0.38 3.69
N LEU A 103 -4.46 0.62 3.61
CA LEU A 103 -3.84 1.04 2.36
C LEU A 103 -2.86 -0.03 1.84
N PRO A 104 -2.87 -0.33 0.52
CA PRO A 104 -1.75 -1.01 -0.10
C PRO A 104 -0.54 -0.05 -0.21
N PRO A 105 0.70 -0.56 -0.38
CA PRO A 105 1.06 -1.97 -0.54
C PRO A 105 0.98 -2.79 0.75
N TYR A 106 0.49 -4.03 0.61
CA TYR A 106 0.36 -4.97 1.74
C TYR A 106 1.63 -5.82 2.00
N GLY A 107 2.54 -5.86 1.03
CA GLY A 107 3.85 -6.47 1.11
C GLY A 107 4.71 -6.03 -0.08
N LEU A 108 6.01 -6.31 -0.04
CA LEU A 108 6.89 -6.12 -1.20
C LEU A 108 6.44 -7.00 -2.37
N GLY A 109 6.37 -6.41 -3.57
CA GLY A 109 5.83 -7.06 -4.76
C GLY A 109 4.31 -7.18 -4.81
N CYS A 110 3.58 -6.57 -3.86
CA CYS A 110 2.13 -6.52 -3.93
C CYS A 110 1.68 -5.83 -5.24
N PRO A 111 0.81 -6.46 -6.05
CA PRO A 111 0.36 -5.86 -7.31
C PRO A 111 -0.82 -4.91 -7.12
N LEU A 112 -1.30 -4.72 -5.89
CA LEU A 112 -2.44 -3.84 -5.60
C LEU A 112 -2.00 -2.41 -5.34
N ARG A 113 -2.81 -1.48 -5.83
CA ARG A 113 -2.75 -0.04 -5.56
C ARG A 113 -4.11 0.43 -5.09
N ALA A 114 -4.15 1.60 -4.48
CA ALA A 114 -5.39 2.27 -4.13
C ALA A 114 -5.43 3.60 -4.87
N GLU A 115 -6.59 3.93 -5.42
CA GLU A 115 -6.82 5.17 -6.15
C GLU A 115 -8.05 5.87 -5.58
N ILE A 116 -7.95 7.17 -5.34
CA ILE A 116 -9.08 7.97 -4.86
C ILE A 116 -10.22 7.89 -5.89
N ILE A 117 -11.42 7.58 -5.42
CA ILE A 117 -12.62 7.59 -6.24
C ILE A 117 -12.96 9.06 -6.55
N PRO A 118 -12.97 9.47 -7.84
CA PRO A 118 -13.19 10.86 -8.20
C PRO A 118 -14.56 11.39 -7.75
N PRO A 119 -14.66 12.70 -7.44
CA PRO A 119 -15.95 13.34 -7.19
C PRO A 119 -16.93 13.11 -8.34
N GLY A 120 -18.18 12.76 -7.99
CA GLY A 120 -19.24 12.48 -8.97
C GLY A 120 -19.38 11.01 -9.38
N GLN A 121 -18.48 10.12 -8.94
CA GLN A 121 -18.76 8.68 -8.95
C GLN A 121 -19.60 8.29 -7.72
N ARG A 122 -20.38 7.21 -7.85
CA ARG A 122 -21.16 6.68 -6.73
C ARG A 122 -20.21 6.28 -5.59
N PRO A 123 -20.50 6.64 -4.32
CA PRO A 123 -19.78 6.06 -3.20
C PRO A 123 -19.92 4.53 -3.20
N PRO A 124 -18.96 3.80 -2.60
CA PRO A 124 -19.07 2.36 -2.42
C PRO A 124 -20.28 2.00 -1.54
N ASP A 125 -20.91 0.85 -1.80
CA ASP A 125 -21.86 0.26 -0.85
C ASP A 125 -21.13 -0.29 0.38
N GLU A 126 -21.85 -0.52 1.48
CA GLU A 126 -21.27 -0.98 2.74
C GLU A 126 -20.55 -2.34 2.60
N ASP A 127 -21.02 -3.24 1.74
CA ASP A 127 -20.40 -4.53 1.48
C ASP A 127 -19.15 -4.43 0.56
N GLU A 128 -18.96 -3.30 -0.10
CA GLU A 128 -17.74 -2.96 -0.86
C GLU A 128 -16.64 -2.38 0.04
N LEU A 129 -16.99 -1.88 1.23
CA LEU A 129 -16.05 -1.26 2.16
C LEU A 129 -15.24 -2.29 2.94
N LEU A 130 -13.96 -1.98 3.13
CA LEU A 130 -13.10 -2.67 4.07
C LEU A 130 -13.35 -2.17 5.50
N ASP A 131 -13.28 -3.09 6.45
CA ASP A 131 -13.45 -2.82 7.87
C ASP A 131 -12.08 -2.60 8.53
N PRO A 132 -11.77 -1.39 9.02
CA PRO A 132 -10.52 -1.12 9.72
C PRO A 132 -10.28 -2.02 10.93
N ALA A 133 -11.35 -2.49 11.60
CA ALA A 133 -11.24 -3.37 12.77
C ALA A 133 -10.71 -4.77 12.43
N LYS A 134 -10.74 -5.18 11.15
CA LYS A 134 -10.14 -6.44 10.68
C LYS A 134 -8.63 -6.31 10.45
N GLY A 135 -8.09 -5.09 10.42
CA GLY A 135 -6.69 -4.79 10.18
C GLY A 135 -6.22 -5.08 8.75
N SER A 136 -4.91 -4.95 8.52
CA SER A 136 -4.29 -5.23 7.22
C SER A 136 -4.55 -6.66 6.76
N ALA A 137 -4.83 -6.81 5.47
CA ALA A 137 -4.99 -8.11 4.82
C ALA A 137 -3.71 -8.97 4.87
N HIS A 138 -2.56 -8.43 5.26
CA HIS A 138 -1.28 -9.12 5.27
C HIS A 138 -0.51 -8.93 6.58
N GLY A 139 0.13 -10.02 7.03
CA GLY A 139 1.01 -10.05 8.20
C GLY A 139 2.50 -10.13 7.85
N ASP A 140 2.83 -10.49 6.60
CA ASP A 140 4.21 -10.71 6.15
C ASP A 140 4.74 -9.53 5.34
N LEU A 141 6.06 -9.37 5.33
CA LEU A 141 6.76 -8.25 4.68
C LEU A 141 6.78 -8.37 3.14
N VAL A 142 6.73 -9.59 2.61
CA VAL A 142 6.84 -9.91 1.18
C VAL A 142 5.59 -10.63 0.67
N CYS A 143 5.16 -10.33 -0.56
CA CYS A 143 4.12 -11.07 -1.26
C CYS A 143 4.74 -12.20 -2.09
N GLY A 144 5.47 -13.08 -1.41
CA GLY A 144 6.18 -14.24 -1.96
C GLY A 144 7.60 -13.94 -2.46
N ASP A 145 8.44 -14.98 -2.47
CA ASP A 145 9.88 -14.87 -2.78
C ASP A 145 10.18 -14.68 -4.27
N TRP A 146 9.16 -14.78 -5.13
CA TRP A 146 9.30 -14.60 -6.57
C TRP A 146 9.90 -13.23 -6.92
N ILE A 147 9.68 -12.22 -6.07
CA ILE A 147 10.22 -10.86 -6.27
C ILE A 147 11.74 -10.84 -6.34
N PHE A 148 12.43 -11.79 -5.68
CA PHE A 148 13.88 -11.85 -5.64
C PHE A 148 14.48 -12.60 -6.83
N THR A 149 13.66 -13.34 -7.57
CA THR A 149 14.09 -14.14 -8.74
C THR A 149 13.53 -13.62 -10.05
N HIS A 150 12.71 -12.57 -10.00
CA HIS A 150 12.14 -11.92 -11.18
C HIS A 150 13.16 -10.98 -11.83
N PRO A 151 13.34 -11.03 -13.16
CA PRO A 151 14.35 -10.23 -13.85
C PRO A 151 13.84 -8.80 -14.12
N TRP A 152 13.78 -7.98 -13.08
CA TRP A 152 13.27 -6.60 -13.13
C TRP A 152 14.02 -5.67 -14.10
N GLY A 153 15.32 -5.87 -14.31
CA GLY A 153 16.17 -5.04 -15.17
C GLY A 153 15.97 -5.28 -16.67
N ASN A 154 15.23 -6.33 -17.06
CA ASN A 154 14.96 -6.68 -18.46
C ASN A 154 13.60 -6.16 -18.98
N GLU A 155 12.95 -5.25 -18.24
CA GLU A 155 11.58 -4.80 -18.49
C GLU A 155 11.45 -3.44 -19.18
#